data_AF-A0A9X1YDP6-F1
#
_entry.id   AF-A0A9X1YDP6-F1
#
_cell.length_a   1.000
_cell.length_b   1.000
_cell.length_c   1.000
_cell.angle_alpha   90.00
_cell.angle_beta   90.00
_cell.angle_gamma   90.00
#
_symmetry.space_group_name_H-M   'P 1'
#
loop_
_entity.id
_entity.type
_entity.pdbx_description
1 polymer ?
#
loop_
_entity_poly.entity_id
_entity_poly.type
_entity_poly.pdbx_seq_one_letter_code
_entity_poly.pdbx_strand_id
1 'polypeptide(L)'
;GKLSAREIGARLGVSKDAIIGKAHRLGWPARQSPVARQPGAARPPVYWTPERDDELRALIKDGRTSGEAAEAMGVTPGAVMGRIKILARTAPVQRTQDRAARLLDWIRREAAQHRAAPTNGQIVAAYHVSQGEAAHLISRLIRRGLIVVESRTHSRRISAPDGSWQTAWSQRAGIARAAPVATVPHTPAAPAKPSILACRRPGEAMKANITAGHRIHAVHRKAPVPPPPNADALVAEFLARKGATQCPTAGAMGIGRIGWLGLAE
;
A
#
# COMPACT_ATOMS: atom_id res chain seq x y z
N GLY A 1 28.22 31.21 24.17
CA GLY A 1 27.74 29.84 24.40
C GLY A 1 27.44 29.15 23.08
N LYS A 2 27.57 27.81 22.99
CA LYS A 2 27.16 27.04 21.80
C LYS A 2 25.62 26.98 21.79
N LEU A 3 24.98 27.41 20.70
CA LEU A 3 23.52 27.35 20.55
C LEU A 3 23.05 25.90 20.34
N SER A 4 21.93 25.54 20.95
CA SER A 4 21.25 24.28 20.72
C SER A 4 20.50 24.29 19.37
N ALA A 5 20.24 23.11 18.79
CA ALA A 5 19.46 22.99 17.56
C ALA A 5 18.06 23.61 17.67
N ARG A 6 17.47 23.61 18.88
CA ARG A 6 16.17 24.23 19.15
C ARG A 6 16.26 25.75 19.09
N GLU A 7 17.28 26.36 19.70
CA GLU A 7 17.50 27.81 19.67
C GLU A 7 17.87 28.28 18.26
N ILE A 8 18.66 27.51 17.52
CA ILE A 8 18.96 27.77 16.11
C ILE A 8 17.68 27.75 15.27
N GLY A 9 16.84 26.73 15.46
CA GLY A 9 15.54 26.64 14.78
C GLY A 9 14.63 27.83 15.09
N ALA A 10 14.54 28.22 16.37
CA ALA A 10 13.75 29.38 16.79
C ALA A 10 14.21 30.69 16.14
N ARG A 11 15.52 30.92 16.03
CA ARG A 11 16.08 32.12 15.37
C ARG A 11 15.89 32.13 13.86
N LEU A 12 15.86 30.95 13.23
CA LEU A 12 15.71 30.79 11.79
C LEU A 12 14.25 30.59 11.34
N GLY A 13 13.29 30.57 12.27
CA GLY A 13 11.88 30.30 11.95
C GLY A 13 11.62 28.88 11.42
N VAL A 14 12.46 27.91 11.78
CA VAL A 14 12.33 26.51 11.34
C VAL A 14 12.31 25.55 12.53
N SER A 15 11.74 24.36 12.34
CA SER A 15 11.68 23.36 13.41
C SER A 15 13.07 22.82 13.76
N LYS A 16 13.23 22.40 15.03
CA LYS A 16 14.44 21.71 15.52
C LYS A 16 14.81 20.53 14.61
N ASP A 17 13.82 19.75 14.17
CA ASP A 17 14.06 18.54 13.37
C ASP A 17 14.47 18.87 11.93
N ALA A 18 14.05 20.02 11.39
CA ALA A 18 14.53 20.51 10.09
C ALA A 18 16.04 20.83 10.15
N ILE A 19 16.49 21.46 11.24
CA ILE A 19 17.91 21.74 11.50
C ILE A 19 18.71 20.43 11.65
N ILE A 20 18.24 19.49 12.48
CA ILE A 20 18.89 18.19 12.67
C ILE A 20 18.97 17.43 11.34
N GLY A 21 17.87 17.39 10.58
CA GLY A 21 17.82 16.75 9.28
C GLY A 21 18.78 17.37 8.27
N LYS A 22 18.94 18.71 8.26
CA LYS A 22 19.92 19.38 7.39
C LYS A 22 21.35 19.08 7.83
N ALA A 23 21.64 19.07 9.13
CA ALA A 23 22.95 18.71 9.64
C ALA A 23 23.35 17.27 9.24
N HIS A 24 22.43 16.30 9.36
CA HIS A 24 22.67 14.93 8.91
C HIS A 24 22.95 14.85 7.40
N ARG A 25 22.20 15.59 6.58
CA ARG A 25 22.44 15.65 5.12
C ARG A 25 23.79 16.27 4.75
N LEU A 26 24.33 17.14 5.60
CA LEU A 26 25.64 17.76 5.43
C LEU A 26 26.79 16.90 6.00
N GLY A 27 26.52 15.67 6.44
CA GLY A 27 27.53 14.77 6.98
C GLY A 27 28.08 15.19 8.34
N TRP A 28 27.38 16.07 9.06
CA TRP A 28 27.83 16.44 10.40
C TRP A 28 27.75 15.22 11.31
N PRO A 29 28.80 14.94 12.10
CA PRO A 29 28.81 13.79 12.99
C PRO A 29 27.63 13.92 13.96
N ALA A 30 26.86 12.83 14.10
CA ALA A 30 25.79 12.79 15.08
C ALA A 30 26.39 13.17 16.44
N ARG A 31 25.87 14.23 17.05
CA ARG A 31 26.30 14.63 18.39
C ARG A 31 26.11 13.41 19.27
N GLN A 32 27.17 12.94 19.93
CA GLN A 32 27.03 11.99 21.03
C GLN A 32 26.05 12.64 22.01
N SER A 33 24.87 12.02 22.17
CA SER A 33 23.85 12.57 23.05
C SER A 33 24.48 12.67 24.44
N PRO A 34 24.45 13.84 25.13
CA PRO A 34 24.98 13.99 26.48
C PRO A 34 24.30 13.05 27.48
N VAL A 35 23.17 12.45 27.09
CA VAL A 35 22.63 11.27 27.73
C VAL A 35 23.62 10.13 27.48
N ALA A 36 24.64 10.06 28.34
CA ALA A 36 25.35 8.83 28.58
C ALA A 36 24.26 7.77 28.79
N ARG A 37 24.10 6.86 27.83
CA ARG A 37 23.34 5.64 28.08
C ARG A 37 24.07 5.03 29.26
N GLN A 38 23.45 5.06 30.45
CA GLN A 38 23.97 4.27 31.55
C GLN A 38 24.20 2.88 30.96
N PRO A 39 25.41 2.30 31.05
CA PRO A 39 25.67 0.92 30.68
C PRO A 39 24.99 0.00 31.71
N GLY A 40 23.67 0.17 31.88
CA GLY A 40 22.81 -0.68 32.65
C GLY A 40 22.26 -1.71 31.69
N ALA A 41 22.79 -2.94 31.81
CA ALA A 41 22.31 -4.20 31.26
C ALA A 41 21.48 -4.06 29.98
N ALA A 42 22.09 -4.36 28.83
CA ALA A 42 21.35 -4.60 27.60
C ALA A 42 20.21 -5.59 27.90
N ARG A 43 18.99 -5.06 28.02
CA ARG A 43 17.82 -5.88 28.34
C ARG A 43 17.68 -6.87 27.18
N PRO A 44 17.51 -8.18 27.45
CA PRO A 44 17.45 -9.16 26.38
C PRO A 44 16.36 -8.77 25.38
N PRO A 45 16.58 -9.02 24.07
CA PRO A 45 15.59 -8.70 23.05
C PRO A 45 14.26 -9.37 23.40
N VAL A 46 13.19 -8.58 23.36
CA VAL A 46 11.83 -9.10 23.55
C VAL A 46 11.42 -9.83 22.27
N TYR A 47 11.31 -11.15 22.35
CA TYR A 47 10.73 -11.95 21.29
C TYR A 47 9.20 -11.89 21.39
N TRP A 48 8.56 -11.41 20.31
CA TRP A 48 7.10 -11.36 20.18
C TRP A 48 6.60 -12.65 19.54
N THR A 49 6.05 -13.54 20.36
CA THR A 49 5.36 -14.76 19.90
C THR A 49 3.86 -14.49 19.70
N PRO A 50 3.13 -15.35 18.96
CA PRO A 50 1.68 -15.23 18.83
C PRO A 50 0.95 -15.21 20.19
N GLU A 51 1.41 -16.00 21.16
CA GLU A 51 0.81 -16.09 22.49
C GLU A 51 0.98 -14.76 23.25
N ARG A 52 2.15 -14.11 23.11
CA ARG A 52 2.35 -12.76 23.65
C ARG A 52 1.53 -11.69 22.94
N ASP A 53 1.27 -11.85 21.64
CA ASP A 53 0.35 -10.95 20.95
C ASP A 53 -1.09 -11.13 21.47
N ASP A 54 -1.50 -12.35 21.77
CA ASP A 54 -2.81 -12.65 22.35
C ASP A 54 -2.95 -12.08 23.76
N GLU A 55 -1.93 -12.28 24.60
CA GLU A 55 -1.83 -11.65 25.92
C GLU A 55 -1.96 -10.12 25.82
N LEU A 56 -1.20 -9.49 24.91
CA LEU A 56 -1.26 -8.06 24.68
C LEU A 56 -2.65 -7.60 24.22
N ARG A 57 -3.32 -8.36 23.33
CA ARG A 57 -4.69 -8.06 22.89
C ARG A 57 -5.70 -8.16 24.03
N ALA A 58 -5.55 -9.15 24.92
CA ALA A 58 -6.40 -9.30 26.09
C ALA A 58 -6.27 -8.09 27.02
N LEU A 59 -5.03 -7.67 27.33
CA LEU A 59 -4.77 -6.50 28.18
C LEU A 59 -5.38 -5.21 27.59
N ILE A 60 -5.29 -5.01 26.27
CA ILE A 60 -5.90 -3.85 25.59
C ILE A 60 -7.42 -3.94 25.61
N LYS A 61 -8.00 -5.13 25.42
CA LYS A 61 -9.45 -5.36 25.48
C LYS A 61 -10.01 -5.03 26.86
N ASP A 62 -9.23 -5.29 27.90
CA ASP A 62 -9.57 -4.94 29.29
C ASP A 62 -9.39 -3.44 29.59
N GLY A 63 -9.00 -2.63 28.60
CA GLY A 63 -8.85 -1.19 28.74
C GLY A 63 -7.54 -0.73 29.37
N ARG A 64 -6.56 -1.63 29.56
CA ARG A 64 -5.27 -1.26 30.16
C ARG A 64 -4.47 -0.33 29.24
N THR A 65 -3.80 0.63 29.86
CA THR A 65 -2.85 1.52 29.19
C THR A 65 -1.61 0.75 28.73
N SER A 66 -0.85 1.31 27.78
CA SER A 66 0.39 0.67 27.31
C SER A 66 1.46 0.54 28.42
N GLY A 67 1.40 1.38 29.46
CA GLY A 67 2.28 1.29 30.63
C GLY A 67 1.92 0.07 31.50
N GLU A 68 0.64 -0.05 31.86
CA GLU A 68 0.14 -1.18 32.66
C GLU A 68 0.30 -2.52 31.92
N ALA A 69 0.08 -2.54 30.60
CA ALA A 69 0.31 -3.74 29.80
C ALA A 69 1.79 -4.11 29.74
N ALA A 70 2.69 -3.12 29.67
CA ALA A 70 4.13 -3.37 29.67
C ALA A 70 4.63 -3.92 31.00
N GLU A 71 4.09 -3.39 32.11
CA GLU A 71 4.36 -3.90 33.45
C GLU A 71 3.88 -5.35 33.60
N ALA A 72 2.63 -5.63 33.21
CA ALA A 72 2.05 -6.97 33.28
C ALA A 72 2.86 -8.01 32.48
N MET A 73 3.35 -7.65 31.29
CA MET A 73 4.11 -8.55 30.42
C MET A 73 5.62 -8.58 30.72
N GLY A 74 6.12 -7.74 31.65
CA GLY A 74 7.55 -7.62 31.97
C GLY A 74 8.39 -7.02 30.83
N VAL A 75 7.83 -6.13 30.01
CA VAL A 75 8.49 -5.49 28.86
C VAL A 75 8.52 -3.97 28.99
N THR A 76 9.10 -3.26 28.03
CA THR A 76 9.08 -1.78 28.04
C THR A 76 7.81 -1.23 27.37
N PRO A 77 7.28 -0.07 27.82
CA PRO A 77 6.14 0.57 27.16
C PRO A 77 6.38 0.87 25.68
N GLY A 78 7.62 1.19 25.30
CA GLY A 78 8.02 1.39 23.91
C GLY A 78 7.90 0.13 23.06
N ALA A 79 8.26 -1.04 23.61
CA ALA A 79 8.09 -2.33 22.93
C ALA A 79 6.61 -2.64 22.70
N VAL A 80 5.75 -2.41 23.70
CA VAL A 80 4.29 -2.56 23.60
C VAL A 80 3.72 -1.64 22.53
N MET A 81 4.00 -0.33 22.57
CA MET A 81 3.51 0.61 21.56
C MET A 81 3.96 0.25 20.15
N GLY A 82 5.22 -0.15 19.99
CA GLY A 82 5.75 -0.63 18.71
C GLY A 82 4.96 -1.83 18.20
N ARG A 83 4.68 -2.80 19.08
CA ARG A 83 3.90 -3.98 18.72
C ARG A 83 2.44 -3.68 18.41
N ILE A 84 1.77 -2.83 19.19
CA ILE A 84 0.39 -2.38 18.93
C ILE A 84 0.29 -1.78 17.52
N LYS A 85 1.25 -0.93 17.12
CA LYS A 85 1.27 -0.35 15.76
C LYS A 85 1.42 -1.43 14.67
N ILE A 86 2.25 -2.45 14.91
CA ILE A 86 2.40 -3.57 13.97
C ILE A 86 1.10 -4.37 13.89
N LEU A 87 0.52 -4.73 15.03
CA LEU A 87 -0.74 -5.48 15.11
C LEU A 87 -1.90 -4.72 14.48
N ALA A 88 -1.98 -3.41 14.67
CA ALA A 88 -2.99 -2.58 14.03
C ALA A 88 -2.84 -2.54 12.50
N ARG A 89 -1.62 -2.69 11.97
CA ARG A 89 -1.37 -2.77 10.52
C ARG A 89 -1.64 -4.17 9.96
N THR A 90 -1.45 -5.23 10.74
CA THR A 90 -1.69 -6.62 10.30
C THR A 90 -3.12 -7.09 10.53
N ALA A 91 -3.85 -6.55 11.51
CA ALA A 91 -5.24 -6.91 11.80
C ALA A 91 -6.20 -6.73 10.61
N PRO A 92 -6.11 -5.67 9.77
CA PRO A 92 -6.91 -5.58 8.55
C PRO A 92 -6.65 -6.74 7.58
N VAL A 93 -5.40 -7.21 7.49
CA VAL A 93 -5.02 -8.35 6.65
C VAL A 93 -5.65 -9.63 7.18
N GLN A 94 -5.60 -9.86 8.50
CA GLN A 94 -6.21 -11.04 9.11
C GLN A 94 -7.73 -11.05 8.95
N ARG A 95 -8.42 -9.93 9.24
CA ARG A 95 -9.87 -9.81 9.02
C ARG A 95 -10.26 -10.09 7.58
N THR A 96 -9.44 -9.64 6.62
CA THR A 96 -9.66 -9.94 5.20
C THR A 96 -9.50 -11.43 4.90
N GLN A 97 -8.55 -12.12 5.55
CA GLN A 97 -8.38 -13.57 5.42
C GLN A 97 -9.56 -14.33 5.99
N ASP A 98 -10.02 -13.97 7.18
CA ASP A 98 -11.18 -14.61 7.83
C ASP A 98 -12.47 -14.37 7.02
N ARG A 99 -12.64 -13.18 6.44
CA ARG A 99 -13.74 -12.88 5.50
C ARG A 99 -13.65 -13.74 4.24
N ALA A 100 -12.46 -13.91 3.66
CA ALA A 100 -12.29 -14.73 2.46
C ALA A 100 -12.58 -16.22 2.75
N ALA A 101 -12.13 -16.74 3.90
CA ALA A 101 -12.43 -18.11 4.32
C ALA A 101 -13.95 -18.33 4.49
N ARG A 102 -14.64 -17.42 5.21
CA ARG A 102 -16.10 -17.49 5.36
C ARG A 102 -16.84 -17.37 4.03
N LEU A 103 -16.33 -16.58 3.08
CA LEU A 103 -16.90 -16.47 1.73
C LEU A 103 -16.74 -17.78 0.97
N LEU A 104 -15.59 -18.45 1.08
CA LEU A 104 -15.38 -19.76 0.48
C LEU A 104 -16.36 -20.80 1.03
N ASP A 105 -16.55 -20.83 2.35
CA ASP A 105 -17.52 -21.75 2.97
C ASP A 105 -18.95 -21.47 2.53
N TRP A 106 -19.31 -20.20 2.38
CA TRP A 106 -20.62 -19.84 1.83
C TRP A 106 -20.77 -20.31 0.38
N ILE A 107 -19.78 -20.06 -0.49
CA ILE A 107 -19.80 -20.53 -1.89
C ILE A 107 -19.95 -22.06 -1.96
N ARG A 108 -19.24 -22.79 -1.10
CA ARG A 108 -19.34 -24.27 -1.01
C ARG A 108 -20.74 -24.72 -0.60
N ARG A 109 -21.38 -24.04 0.36
CA ARG A 109 -22.77 -24.34 0.74
C ARG A 109 -23.75 -24.07 -0.39
N GLU A 110 -23.60 -22.97 -1.13
CA GLU A 110 -24.44 -22.69 -2.30
C GLU A 110 -24.24 -23.74 -3.40
N ALA A 111 -23.00 -24.18 -3.63
CA ALA A 111 -22.69 -25.26 -4.57
C ALA A 111 -23.34 -26.60 -4.17
N ALA A 112 -23.26 -26.97 -2.88
CA ALA A 112 -23.89 -28.17 -2.35
C ALA A 112 -25.43 -28.16 -2.50
N GLN A 113 -26.04 -26.98 -2.55
CA GLN A 113 -27.48 -26.79 -2.74
C GLN A 113 -27.86 -26.55 -4.22
N HIS A 114 -26.91 -26.69 -5.15
CA HIS A 114 -27.08 -26.34 -6.57
C HIS A 114 -27.64 -24.92 -6.80
N ARG A 115 -27.32 -23.99 -5.91
CA ARG A 115 -27.74 -22.59 -6.01
C ARG A 115 -26.73 -21.78 -6.81
N ALA A 116 -27.18 -20.61 -7.26
CA ALA A 116 -26.36 -19.65 -7.98
C ALA A 116 -25.18 -19.16 -7.11
N ALA A 117 -24.03 -18.90 -7.73
CA ALA A 117 -22.94 -18.21 -7.04
C ALA A 117 -23.43 -16.86 -6.46
N PRO A 118 -23.05 -16.51 -5.22
CA PRO A 118 -23.43 -15.23 -4.64
C PRO A 118 -22.88 -14.11 -5.52
N THR A 119 -23.66 -13.06 -5.77
CA THR A 119 -23.30 -11.84 -6.52
C THR A 119 -22.46 -10.89 -5.65
N ASN A 120 -21.79 -9.90 -6.26
CA ASN A 120 -21.04 -8.91 -5.48
C ASN A 120 -21.96 -8.12 -4.54
N GLY A 121 -23.20 -7.83 -4.96
CA GLY A 121 -24.19 -7.18 -4.10
C GLY A 121 -24.59 -8.03 -2.90
N GLN A 122 -24.78 -9.34 -3.10
CA GLN A 122 -25.06 -10.27 -1.99
C GLN A 122 -23.88 -10.36 -1.02
N ILE A 123 -22.63 -10.33 -1.51
CA ILE A 123 -21.43 -10.32 -0.66
C ILE A 123 -21.33 -9.00 0.13
N VAL A 124 -21.58 -7.86 -0.51
CA VAL A 124 -21.63 -6.55 0.14
C VAL A 124 -22.64 -6.55 1.29
N ALA A 125 -23.85 -7.05 1.04
CA ALA A 125 -24.91 -7.14 2.04
C ALA A 125 -24.55 -8.09 3.19
N ALA A 126 -24.01 -9.27 2.89
CA ALA A 126 -23.72 -10.31 3.89
C ALA A 126 -22.53 -9.97 4.81
N TYR A 127 -21.50 -9.27 4.29
CA TYR A 127 -20.28 -8.98 5.06
C TYR A 127 -20.16 -7.52 5.49
N HIS A 128 -21.11 -6.66 5.14
CA HIS A 128 -21.06 -5.20 5.35
C HIS A 128 -19.75 -4.60 4.84
N VAL A 129 -19.38 -4.95 3.61
CA VAL A 129 -18.15 -4.51 2.95
C VAL A 129 -18.46 -3.64 1.74
N SER A 130 -17.49 -2.84 1.28
CA SER A 130 -17.65 -2.12 0.02
C SER A 130 -17.67 -3.06 -1.19
N GLN A 131 -18.22 -2.61 -2.31
CA GLN A 131 -18.20 -3.38 -3.56
C GLN A 131 -16.77 -3.73 -4.03
N GLY A 132 -15.83 -2.80 -3.86
CA GLY A 132 -14.42 -3.05 -4.17
C GLY A 132 -13.78 -4.09 -3.26
N GLU A 133 -14.16 -4.12 -1.99
CA GLU A 133 -13.71 -5.14 -1.04
C GLU A 133 -14.32 -6.52 -1.34
N ALA A 134 -15.60 -6.60 -1.70
CA ALA A 134 -16.22 -7.84 -2.17
C ALA A 134 -15.49 -8.42 -3.40
N ALA A 135 -15.16 -7.58 -4.38
CA ALA A 135 -14.34 -7.97 -5.53
C ALA A 135 -12.95 -8.43 -5.10
N HIS A 136 -12.31 -7.72 -4.15
CA HIS A 136 -11.01 -8.10 -3.61
C HIS A 136 -11.01 -9.47 -2.93
N LEU A 137 -12.06 -9.81 -2.16
CA LEU A 137 -12.22 -11.12 -1.54
C LEU A 137 -12.28 -12.24 -2.60
N ILE A 138 -13.07 -12.06 -3.65
CA ILE A 138 -13.16 -13.02 -4.77
C ILE A 138 -11.80 -13.14 -5.47
N SER A 139 -11.16 -12.02 -5.84
CA SER A 139 -9.83 -12.05 -6.47
C SER A 139 -8.78 -12.73 -5.60
N ARG A 140 -8.89 -12.61 -4.27
CA ARG A 140 -7.98 -13.29 -3.34
C ARG A 140 -8.19 -14.80 -3.34
N LEU A 141 -9.44 -15.28 -3.40
CA LEU A 141 -9.73 -16.71 -3.52
C LEU A 141 -9.21 -17.28 -4.85
N ILE A 142 -9.35 -16.54 -5.95
CA ILE A 142 -8.80 -16.92 -7.27
C ILE A 142 -7.27 -16.99 -7.22
N ARG A 143 -6.59 -15.96 -6.70
CA ARG A 143 -5.12 -15.93 -6.61
C ARG A 143 -4.53 -17.02 -5.73
N ARG A 144 -5.28 -17.49 -4.73
CA ARG A 144 -4.89 -18.62 -3.88
C ARG A 144 -5.18 -19.97 -4.53
N GLY A 145 -5.74 -20.00 -5.73
CA GLY A 145 -6.13 -21.25 -6.40
C GLY A 145 -7.21 -22.00 -5.62
N LEU A 146 -8.10 -21.29 -4.92
CA LEU A 146 -9.17 -21.92 -4.13
C LEU A 146 -10.48 -22.04 -4.91
N ILE A 147 -10.67 -21.17 -5.91
CA ILE A 147 -11.86 -21.15 -6.77
C ILE A 147 -11.46 -20.81 -8.21
N VAL A 148 -12.27 -21.27 -9.16
CA VAL A 148 -12.29 -20.84 -10.55
C VAL A 148 -13.61 -20.11 -10.79
N VAL A 149 -13.57 -18.98 -11.49
CA VAL A 149 -14.76 -18.18 -11.82
C VAL A 149 -14.93 -18.14 -13.32
N GLU A 150 -15.99 -18.76 -13.80
CA GLU A 150 -16.41 -18.69 -15.19
C GLU A 150 -17.47 -17.59 -15.34
N SER A 151 -17.34 -16.78 -16.40
CA SER A 151 -18.28 -15.70 -16.70
C SER A 151 -18.77 -15.81 -18.14
N ARG A 152 -20.08 -15.70 -18.34
CA ARG A 152 -20.73 -15.66 -19.67
C ARG A 152 -21.64 -14.47 -19.74
N THR A 153 -21.25 -13.47 -20.53
CA THR A 153 -21.96 -12.19 -20.75
C THR A 153 -22.30 -11.45 -19.44
N HIS A 154 -23.33 -11.91 -18.71
CA HIS A 154 -23.81 -11.33 -17.44
C HIS A 154 -24.05 -12.37 -16.33
N SER A 155 -23.71 -13.64 -16.57
CA SER A 155 -23.88 -14.73 -15.61
C SER A 155 -22.50 -15.24 -15.17
N ARG A 156 -22.39 -15.67 -13.92
CA ARG A 156 -21.18 -16.32 -13.42
C ARG A 156 -21.47 -17.66 -12.78
N ARG A 157 -20.47 -18.54 -12.84
CA ARG A 157 -20.41 -19.83 -12.14
C ARG A 157 -19.08 -19.89 -11.41
N ILE A 158 -19.09 -20.37 -10.17
CA ILE A 158 -17.88 -20.56 -9.37
C ILE A 158 -17.72 -22.06 -9.13
N SER A 159 -16.51 -22.59 -9.34
CA SER A 159 -16.18 -24.00 -9.14
C SER A 159 -14.89 -24.17 -8.37
N ALA A 160 -14.69 -25.37 -7.84
CA ALA A 160 -13.40 -25.82 -7.34
C ALA A 160 -12.40 -25.96 -8.51
N PRO A 161 -11.09 -25.69 -8.30
CA PRO A 161 -10.07 -25.93 -9.31
C PRO A 161 -9.96 -27.39 -9.75
N ASP A 162 -10.26 -28.33 -8.85
CA ASP A 162 -10.26 -29.78 -9.09
C ASP A 162 -11.60 -30.30 -9.65
N GLY A 163 -12.60 -29.43 -9.82
CA GLY A 163 -13.94 -29.80 -10.28
C GLY A 163 -14.81 -30.52 -9.23
N SER A 164 -14.37 -30.66 -7.98
CA SER A 164 -15.11 -31.37 -6.92
C SER A 164 -16.47 -30.76 -6.58
N TRP A 165 -16.65 -29.45 -6.82
CA TRP A 165 -17.92 -28.75 -6.65
C TRP A 165 -18.07 -27.60 -7.64
N GLN A 166 -19.31 -27.24 -7.96
CA GLN A 166 -19.65 -26.08 -8.77
C GLN A 166 -21.01 -25.51 -8.37
N THR A 167 -21.15 -24.18 -8.41
CA THR A 167 -22.44 -23.51 -8.25
C THR A 167 -23.27 -23.61 -9.54
N ALA A 168 -24.57 -23.39 -9.45
CA ALA A 168 -25.37 -23.12 -10.64
C ALA A 168 -24.95 -21.78 -11.29
N TRP A 169 -25.32 -21.58 -12.56
CA TRP A 169 -25.20 -20.29 -13.21
C TRP A 169 -26.08 -19.27 -12.50
N SER A 170 -25.53 -18.11 -12.17
CA SER A 170 -26.33 -17.01 -11.64
C SER A 170 -27.35 -16.58 -12.70
N GLN A 171 -28.62 -16.89 -12.49
CA GLN A 171 -29.67 -16.31 -13.32
C GLN A 171 -29.72 -14.81 -13.04
N ARG A 172 -29.65 -14.00 -14.09
CA ARG A 172 -29.98 -12.59 -13.95
C ARG A 172 -31.47 -12.56 -13.59
N ALA A 173 -31.79 -12.23 -12.33
CA ALA A 173 -33.15 -11.79 -11.98
C ALA A 173 -33.50 -10.72 -13.01
N GLY A 174 -34.48 -11.03 -13.85
CA GLY A 174 -34.54 -10.50 -15.20
C GLY A 174 -34.37 -8.98 -15.25
N ILE A 175 -33.52 -8.52 -16.16
CA ILE A 175 -34.15 -7.69 -17.18
C ILE A 175 -35.13 -8.66 -17.81
N ALA A 176 -36.36 -8.69 -17.31
CA ALA A 176 -37.45 -9.25 -18.08
C ALA A 176 -37.27 -8.57 -19.42
N ARG A 177 -36.85 -9.33 -20.44
CA ARG A 177 -36.89 -8.87 -21.82
C ARG A 177 -38.32 -8.39 -21.90
N ALA A 178 -38.54 -7.06 -21.97
CA ALA A 178 -39.88 -6.53 -22.13
C ALA A 178 -40.49 -7.39 -23.22
N ALA A 179 -41.62 -8.04 -22.92
CA ALA A 179 -42.33 -8.85 -23.90
C ALA A 179 -42.28 -8.05 -25.21
N PRO A 180 -41.88 -8.66 -26.34
CA PRO A 180 -41.65 -7.92 -27.58
C PRO A 180 -42.84 -6.98 -27.74
N VAL A 181 -42.58 -5.68 -27.61
CA VAL A 181 -43.64 -4.66 -27.72
C VAL A 181 -44.31 -5.01 -29.02
N ALA A 182 -45.61 -5.33 -28.95
CA ALA A 182 -46.39 -5.72 -30.11
C ALA A 182 -46.05 -4.74 -31.22
N THR A 183 -45.55 -5.28 -32.32
CA THR A 183 -45.10 -4.53 -33.48
C THR A 183 -46.19 -3.51 -33.80
N VAL A 184 -45.93 -2.24 -33.51
CA VAL A 184 -46.80 -1.16 -33.96
C VAL A 184 -46.83 -1.30 -35.49
N PRO A 185 -48.01 -1.45 -36.12
CA PRO A 185 -48.09 -1.55 -37.57
C PRO A 185 -47.39 -0.34 -38.17
N HIS A 186 -46.36 -0.61 -38.97
CA HIS A 186 -45.68 0.41 -39.75
C HIS A 186 -46.73 1.11 -40.63
N THR A 187 -47.02 2.37 -40.32
CA THR A 187 -47.67 3.28 -41.26
C THR A 187 -46.80 3.34 -42.52
N PRO A 188 -47.37 3.12 -43.72
CA PRO A 188 -46.60 3.14 -44.96
C PRO A 188 -45.93 4.50 -45.19
N ALA A 189 -44.69 4.43 -45.63
CA ALA A 189 -43.79 5.55 -45.86
C ALA A 189 -44.32 6.53 -46.92
N ALA A 190 -44.22 7.82 -46.61
CA ALA A 190 -44.30 8.89 -47.60
C ALA A 190 -43.07 8.86 -48.54
N PRO A 191 -43.22 9.25 -49.81
CA PRO A 191 -42.18 9.06 -50.83
C PRO A 191 -40.92 9.91 -50.60
N ALA A 192 -39.80 9.30 -50.98
CA ALA A 192 -38.43 9.74 -50.81
C ALA A 192 -38.12 11.11 -51.45
N LYS A 193 -37.28 11.89 -50.76
CA LYS A 193 -36.52 13.00 -51.36
C LYS A 193 -35.22 12.45 -51.96
N PRO A 194 -34.77 12.93 -53.13
CA PRO A 194 -33.58 12.43 -53.80
C PRO A 194 -32.30 12.76 -53.01
N SER A 195 -31.44 11.74 -52.87
CA SER A 195 -30.10 11.83 -52.30
C SER A 195 -29.18 12.63 -53.20
N ILE A 196 -28.55 13.66 -52.63
CA ILE A 196 -27.38 14.30 -53.22
C ILE A 196 -26.15 13.42 -52.92
N LEU A 197 -25.59 12.95 -54.02
CA LEU A 197 -24.30 12.32 -54.19
C LEU A 197 -23.19 13.17 -53.56
N ALA A 198 -22.41 12.61 -52.64
CA ALA A 198 -21.11 13.17 -52.26
C ALA A 198 -20.09 12.04 -52.10
N CYS A 199 -19.16 12.03 -53.05
CA CYS A 199 -18.02 11.15 -53.18
C CYS A 199 -17.21 11.03 -51.87
N ARG A 200 -16.94 9.81 -51.41
CA ARG A 200 -15.77 9.53 -50.56
C ARG A 200 -14.93 8.43 -51.19
N ARG A 201 -13.63 8.72 -51.26
CA ARG A 201 -12.56 7.97 -51.93
C ARG A 201 -12.35 6.59 -51.28
N PRO A 202 -11.87 5.59 -52.05
CA PRO A 202 -11.37 4.34 -51.50
C PRO A 202 -9.90 4.48 -51.10
N GLY A 203 -9.53 3.95 -49.93
CA GLY A 203 -8.14 3.84 -49.53
C GLY A 203 -7.98 3.63 -48.03
N GLU A 204 -8.02 2.36 -47.60
CA GLU A 204 -6.99 1.73 -46.76
C GLU A 204 -7.56 0.47 -46.12
N ALA A 205 -7.28 -0.65 -46.76
CA ALA A 205 -7.39 -1.97 -46.16
C ALA A 205 -6.10 -2.27 -45.39
N MET A 206 -6.28 -2.56 -44.10
CA MET A 206 -5.84 -3.82 -43.49
C MET A 206 -4.32 -4.03 -43.32
N LYS A 207 -3.82 -3.69 -42.12
CA LYS A 207 -2.68 -4.37 -41.50
C LYS A 207 -2.93 -4.67 -40.01
N ALA A 208 -2.84 -5.97 -39.71
CA ALA A 208 -2.27 -6.64 -38.54
C ALA A 208 -2.90 -6.51 -37.14
N ASN A 209 -3.50 -7.63 -36.75
CA ASN A 209 -3.48 -8.36 -35.47
C ASN A 209 -2.43 -7.99 -34.40
N ILE A 210 -2.92 -8.04 -33.14
CA ILE A 210 -2.35 -8.67 -31.92
C ILE A 210 -0.97 -8.16 -31.44
N THR A 211 -0.95 -7.48 -30.27
CA THR A 211 -0.19 -7.83 -29.02
C THR A 211 -0.09 -6.62 -28.08
N ALA A 212 -0.17 -6.88 -26.76
CA ALA A 212 0.21 -6.02 -25.62
C ALA A 212 -0.67 -4.77 -25.36
N GLY A 213 -0.88 -4.32 -24.12
CA GLY A 213 -0.32 -4.68 -22.83
C GLY A 213 -0.78 -3.63 -21.81
N HIS A 214 -0.93 -4.05 -20.56
CA HIS A 214 -0.92 -3.27 -19.32
C HIS A 214 -0.94 -1.73 -19.45
N ARG A 215 -2.11 -1.13 -19.18
CA ARG A 215 -2.24 0.31 -18.95
C ARG A 215 -1.82 0.62 -17.51
N ILE A 216 -0.54 0.95 -17.31
CA ILE A 216 -0.05 1.51 -16.05
C ILE A 216 -0.46 2.99 -16.03
N HIS A 217 -1.24 3.39 -15.03
CA HIS A 217 -1.52 4.80 -14.76
C HIS A 217 -0.22 5.48 -14.32
N ALA A 218 0.31 6.36 -15.17
CA ALA A 218 1.42 7.23 -14.82
C ALA A 218 0.97 8.20 -13.70
N VAL A 219 1.61 8.08 -12.54
CA VAL A 219 1.49 9.03 -11.44
C VAL A 219 2.15 10.33 -11.88
N HIS A 220 1.37 11.40 -11.99
CA HIS A 220 1.89 12.76 -12.18
C HIS A 220 2.90 13.08 -11.07
N ARG A 221 4.19 13.11 -11.42
CA ARG A 221 5.23 13.70 -10.55
C ARG A 221 5.03 15.21 -10.55
N LYS A 222 4.72 15.74 -9.38
CA LYS A 222 4.69 17.18 -9.10
C LYS A 222 6.06 17.77 -9.43
N ALA A 223 6.12 18.82 -10.24
CA ALA A 223 7.37 19.50 -10.58
C ALA A 223 8.09 20.01 -9.31
N PRO A 224 9.44 20.01 -9.29
CA PRO A 224 10.20 20.54 -8.16
C PRO A 224 9.92 22.03 -8.00
N VAL A 225 9.61 22.44 -6.78
CA VAL A 225 9.45 23.85 -6.41
C VAL A 225 10.83 24.51 -6.48
N PRO A 226 11.01 25.62 -7.22
CA PRO A 226 12.29 26.31 -7.27
C PRO A 226 12.65 26.84 -5.87
N PRO A 227 13.94 26.81 -5.47
CA PRO A 227 14.36 27.36 -4.20
C PRO A 227 14.10 28.87 -4.16
N PRO A 228 13.80 29.45 -2.97
CA PRO A 228 13.62 30.89 -2.85
C PRO A 228 14.92 31.64 -3.21
N PRO A 229 14.84 32.82 -3.83
CA PRO A 229 15.96 33.53 -4.46
C PRO A 229 17.02 34.10 -3.49
N ASN A 230 17.15 33.58 -2.27
CA ASN A 230 18.10 34.11 -1.28
C ASN A 230 18.79 33.04 -0.39
N ALA A 231 18.61 31.75 -0.70
CA ALA A 231 19.22 30.69 0.10
C ALA A 231 20.76 30.72 0.03
N ASP A 232 21.32 31.00 -1.15
CA ASP A 232 22.77 31.02 -1.34
C ASP A 232 23.42 32.29 -0.77
N ALA A 233 22.73 33.43 -0.80
CA ALA A 233 23.19 34.68 -0.20
C ALA A 233 23.29 34.60 1.33
N LEU A 234 22.31 33.95 1.98
CA LEU A 234 22.32 33.76 3.44
C LEU A 234 23.39 32.75 3.89
N VAL A 235 23.68 31.74 3.06
CA VAL A 235 24.78 30.80 3.31
C VAL A 235 26.14 31.47 3.11
N ALA A 236 26.28 32.32 2.10
CA ALA A 236 27.51 33.08 1.85
C ALA A 236 27.79 34.11 2.96
N GLU A 237 26.78 34.85 3.43
CA GLU A 237 26.95 35.80 4.55
C GLU A 237 27.33 35.09 5.86
N PHE A 238 26.76 33.90 6.10
CA PHE A 238 27.11 33.08 7.26
C PHE A 238 28.54 32.53 7.21
N LEU A 239 29.02 32.11 6.04
CA LEU A 239 30.40 31.64 5.85
C LEU A 239 31.41 32.79 5.95
N ALA A 240 31.07 33.98 5.45
CA ALA A 240 31.91 35.17 5.56
C ALA A 240 32.11 35.62 7.01
N ARG A 241 31.07 35.53 7.86
CA ARG A 241 31.17 35.87 9.30
C ARG A 241 31.98 34.86 10.13
N LYS A 242 32.29 33.69 9.58
CA LYS A 242 32.96 32.60 10.30
C LYS A 242 34.48 32.55 10.14
N GLY A 243 35.08 33.47 9.37
CA GLY A 243 36.53 33.55 9.22
C GLY A 243 37.14 32.21 8.78
N ALA A 244 36.51 31.53 7.82
CA ALA A 244 37.04 30.30 7.25
C ALA A 244 38.23 30.64 6.34
N THR A 245 39.42 30.67 6.93
CA THR A 245 40.67 30.54 6.18
C THR A 245 40.67 29.20 5.43
N GLN A 246 41.21 29.29 4.22
CA GLN A 246 41.32 28.24 3.20
C GLN A 246 41.62 26.84 3.76
N CYS A 247 40.92 25.83 3.22
CA CYS A 247 41.36 24.44 3.30
C CYS A 247 42.77 24.32 2.69
N PRO A 248 43.75 23.70 3.38
CA PRO A 248 44.98 23.30 2.73
C PRO A 248 44.68 22.14 1.77
N THR A 249 45.30 22.26 0.61
CA THR A 249 45.33 21.33 -0.50
C THR A 249 45.72 19.92 -0.06
N ALA A 250 45.07 18.92 -0.65
CA ALA A 250 45.33 17.50 -0.43
C ALA A 250 46.80 17.16 -0.71
N GLY A 251 47.56 16.93 0.36
CA GLY A 251 48.88 16.33 0.32
C GLY A 251 48.75 14.81 0.32
N ALA A 252 49.38 14.18 -0.68
CA ALA A 252 49.52 12.75 -0.82
C ALA A 252 50.04 12.09 0.48
N MET A 253 49.30 11.13 1.02
CA MET A 253 49.84 10.17 1.98
C MET A 253 49.74 8.76 1.39
N GLY A 254 50.89 8.11 1.41
CA GLY A 254 51.15 6.83 0.81
C GLY A 254 50.40 5.67 1.46
N ILE A 255 50.17 4.67 0.63
CA ILE A 255 49.57 3.40 0.98
C ILE A 255 50.64 2.60 1.73
N GLY A 256 50.61 2.68 3.06
CA GLY A 256 51.42 1.83 3.95
C GLY A 256 50.85 0.41 3.99
N ARG A 257 51.63 -0.56 3.53
CA ARG A 257 51.42 -2.01 3.71
C ARG A 257 51.27 -2.32 5.20
N ILE A 258 50.15 -2.94 5.58
CA ILE A 258 50.03 -3.67 6.84
C ILE A 258 50.56 -5.08 6.61
N GLY A 259 51.73 -5.36 7.18
CA GLY A 259 52.29 -6.70 7.27
C GLY A 259 51.54 -7.53 8.31
N TRP A 260 51.23 -8.77 7.94
CA TRP A 260 50.82 -9.82 8.85
C TRP A 260 52.07 -10.44 9.49
N LEU A 261 52.30 -10.18 10.78
CA LEU A 261 52.92 -11.14 11.70
C LEU A 261 51.75 -11.79 12.45
N GLY A 262 51.63 -13.11 12.59
CA GLY A 262 52.65 -14.10 12.89
C GLY A 262 52.19 -14.77 14.19
N LEU A 263 51.56 -15.94 14.07
CA LEU A 263 51.05 -16.74 15.17
C LEU A 263 51.64 -18.15 15.02
N ALA A 264 52.42 -18.54 16.03
CA ALA A 264 52.79 -19.90 16.46
C ALA A 264 53.36 -20.87 15.41
N GLU A 265 54.67 -21.14 15.48
CA GLU A 265 55.25 -22.25 16.27
C GLU A 265 56.69 -21.89 16.68
#